data_AF-A0AA37FM17-F1
#
_entry.id   AF-A0AA37FM17-F1
#
_cell.length_a   1.000
_cell.length_b   1.000
_cell.length_c   1.000
_cell.angle_alpha   90.00
_cell.angle_beta   90.00
_cell.angle_gamma   90.00
#
_symmetry.space_group_name_H-M   'P 1'
#
loop_
_entity.id
_entity.type
_entity.pdbx_description
1 polymer ?
#
loop_
_entity_poly.entity_id
_entity_poly.type
_entity_poly.pdbx_seq_one_letter_code
_entity_poly.pdbx_strand_id
1 'polypeptide(L)'
;MAINSLAEKALTEKELTILRKHLVFFKSLSDGSRAPSTSEQRHFVQTAQGKALPESEYELVWYRYQNLLEASQEYEKLKNNNNSQNQQIDYLLQANETLKATIEKLRESLRIAEEQLLSVTLSEAEANLIAKKLAASDDQESKEIATSLIKKIKKLHIPNPSPLLSSESLEKCNACGSTSPNLCRCSE
;
A
#
# COMPACT_ATOMS: atom_id res chain seq x y z
N MET A 1 7.88 -7.61 43.28
CA MET A 1 7.91 -6.95 41.94
C MET A 1 9.15 -7.45 41.24
N ALA A 2 9.00 -8.02 40.04
CA ALA A 2 10.15 -8.45 39.23
C ALA A 2 10.80 -7.21 38.58
N ILE A 3 12.13 -7.24 38.47
CA ILE A 3 12.87 -6.22 37.69
C ILE A 3 12.60 -6.50 36.21
N ASN A 4 12.49 -5.45 35.40
CA ASN A 4 12.30 -5.59 33.95
C ASN A 4 13.50 -6.33 33.34
N SER A 5 13.27 -7.29 32.45
CA SER A 5 14.32 -8.13 31.84
C SER A 5 15.40 -7.30 31.10
N LEU A 6 15.03 -6.17 30.50
CA LEU A 6 15.99 -5.24 29.89
C LEU A 6 16.92 -4.62 30.93
N ALA A 7 16.36 -4.26 32.10
CA ALA A 7 17.14 -3.72 33.20
C ALA A 7 18.08 -4.77 33.80
N GLU A 8 17.67 -6.04 33.89
CA GLU A 8 18.54 -7.14 34.33
C GLU A 8 19.75 -7.36 33.42
N LYS A 9 19.61 -7.07 32.11
CA LYS A 9 20.72 -7.20 31.14
C LYS A 9 21.62 -5.96 31.08
N ALA A 10 21.07 -4.78 31.35
CA ALA A 10 21.77 -3.50 31.13
C ALA A 10 22.43 -2.92 32.39
N LEU A 11 21.95 -3.28 33.58
CA LEU A 11 22.49 -2.79 34.85
C LEU A 11 23.55 -3.75 35.38
N THR A 12 24.51 -3.21 36.14
CA THR A 12 25.53 -4.01 36.81
C THR A 12 24.95 -4.76 38.01
N GLU A 13 25.63 -5.81 38.49
CA GLU A 13 25.14 -6.59 39.64
C GLU A 13 25.01 -5.73 40.92
N LYS A 14 25.89 -4.73 41.10
CA LYS A 14 25.81 -3.78 42.22
C LYS A 14 24.51 -2.97 42.16
N GLU A 15 24.19 -2.43 40.99
CA GLU A 15 22.98 -1.63 40.76
C GLU A 15 21.71 -2.49 40.89
N LEU A 16 21.75 -3.73 40.38
CA LEU A 16 20.67 -4.70 40.55
C LEU A 16 20.46 -5.05 42.02
N THR A 17 21.52 -5.19 42.81
CA THR A 17 21.42 -5.43 44.25
C THR A 17 20.74 -4.25 44.96
N ILE A 18 21.11 -3.02 44.62
CA ILE A 18 20.47 -1.80 45.14
C ILE A 18 18.98 -1.79 44.78
N LEU A 19 18.64 -2.03 43.50
CA LEU A 19 17.24 -2.10 43.06
C LEU A 19 16.47 -3.19 43.79
N ARG A 20 16.95 -4.44 43.82
CA ARG A 20 16.25 -5.54 44.49
C ARG A 20 15.93 -5.22 45.94
N LYS A 21 16.84 -4.54 46.64
CA LYS A 21 16.67 -4.15 48.05
C LYS A 21 15.70 -2.97 48.23
N HIS A 22 15.72 -1.98 47.34
CA HIS A 22 15.02 -0.70 47.52
C HIS A 22 13.89 -0.43 46.53
N LEU A 23 13.58 -1.33 45.59
CA LEU A 23 12.62 -1.11 44.50
C LEU A 23 11.24 -0.63 44.98
N VAL A 24 10.68 -1.30 45.98
CA VAL A 24 9.36 -0.95 46.53
C VAL A 24 9.40 0.45 47.15
N PHE A 25 10.48 0.77 47.86
CA PHE A 25 10.67 2.05 48.51
C PHE A 25 10.83 3.19 47.48
N PHE A 26 11.73 3.02 46.51
CA PHE A 26 11.93 3.97 45.42
C PHE A 26 10.66 4.22 44.63
N LYS A 27 9.94 3.15 44.28
CA LYS A 27 8.66 3.28 43.58
C LYS A 27 7.67 4.11 44.41
N SER A 28 7.47 3.75 45.68
CA SER A 28 6.53 4.46 46.57
C SER A 28 6.87 5.93 46.78
N LEU A 29 8.16 6.30 46.78
CA LEU A 29 8.58 7.70 46.84
C LEU A 29 8.31 8.41 45.50
N SER A 30 8.68 7.78 44.39
CA SER A 30 8.56 8.38 43.06
C SER A 30 7.11 8.59 42.60
N ASP A 31 6.21 7.68 42.97
CA ASP A 31 4.79 7.75 42.60
C ASP A 31 3.94 8.57 43.60
N GLY A 32 4.56 9.04 44.70
CA GLY A 32 3.90 9.84 45.72
C GLY A 32 3.06 9.03 46.72
N SER A 33 3.04 7.70 46.64
CA SER A 33 2.37 6.85 47.64
C SER A 33 2.98 6.99 49.03
N ARG A 34 4.25 7.42 49.10
CA ARG A 34 4.98 7.72 50.33
C ARG A 34 5.54 9.15 50.27
N ALA A 35 5.23 9.95 51.30
CA ALA A 35 5.79 11.29 51.44
C ALA A 35 7.29 11.23 51.85
N PRO A 36 8.16 12.08 51.27
CA PRO A 36 9.57 12.14 51.67
C PRO A 36 9.74 12.78 53.05
N SER A 37 10.47 12.12 53.95
CA SER A 37 10.73 12.60 55.32
C SER A 37 12.09 13.27 55.49
N THR A 38 13.07 13.01 54.61
CA THR A 38 14.43 13.57 54.71
C THR A 38 14.79 14.45 53.51
N SER A 39 15.88 15.23 53.63
CA SER A 39 16.42 16.03 52.53
C SER A 39 16.75 15.18 51.30
N GLU A 40 17.38 14.03 51.53
CA GLU A 40 17.81 13.10 50.49
C GLU A 40 16.60 12.48 49.80
N GLN A 41 15.53 12.14 50.54
CA GLN A 41 14.30 11.65 49.94
C GLN A 41 13.59 12.73 49.12
N ARG A 42 13.63 13.99 49.56
CA ARG A 42 13.09 15.12 48.78
C ARG A 42 13.87 15.31 47.48
N HIS A 43 15.20 15.23 47.53
CA HIS A 43 16.06 15.32 46.35
C HIS A 43 15.81 14.12 45.40
N PHE A 44 15.74 12.90 45.94
CA PHE A 44 15.39 11.70 45.17
C PHE A 44 14.09 11.87 44.39
N VAL A 45 13.05 12.43 45.01
CA VAL A 45 11.77 12.72 44.33
C VAL A 45 11.94 13.77 43.23
N GLN A 46 12.75 14.81 43.44
CA GLN A 46 13.06 15.80 42.40
C GLN A 46 13.80 15.17 41.22
N THR A 47 14.78 14.31 41.47
CA THR A 47 15.50 13.56 40.43
C THR A 47 14.57 12.59 39.70
N ALA A 48 13.73 11.84 40.41
CA ALA A 48 12.75 10.93 39.81
C ALA A 48 11.72 11.65 38.92
N GLN A 49 11.46 12.93 39.18
CA GLN A 49 10.59 13.79 38.36
C GLN A 49 11.34 14.53 37.23
N GLY A 50 12.65 14.31 37.07
CA GLY A 50 13.48 15.00 36.08
C GLY A 50 13.73 16.49 36.38
N LYS A 51 13.52 16.92 37.63
CA LYS A 51 13.70 18.33 38.06
C LYS A 51 15.09 18.61 38.62
N ALA A 52 15.84 17.58 38.99
CA ALA A 52 17.20 17.65 39.51
C ALA A 52 18.06 16.55 38.88
N LEU A 53 19.38 16.76 38.84
CA LEU A 53 20.32 15.73 38.41
C LEU A 53 20.56 14.72 39.54
N PRO A 54 20.86 13.44 39.23
CA PRO A 54 21.20 12.45 40.24
C PRO A 54 22.56 12.79 40.88
N GLU A 55 22.63 12.84 42.20
CA GLU A 55 23.87 13.08 42.95
C GLU A 55 24.35 11.83 43.68
N SER A 56 23.41 11.02 44.17
CA SER A 56 23.69 9.77 44.88
C SER A 56 23.67 8.54 43.96
N GLU A 57 24.35 7.48 44.38
CA GLU A 57 24.31 6.18 43.69
C GLU A 57 22.88 5.64 43.58
N TYR A 58 22.04 5.84 44.61
CA TYR A 58 20.65 5.40 44.62
C TYR A 58 19.80 6.11 43.58
N GLU A 59 19.98 7.43 43.44
CA GLU A 59 19.31 8.25 42.45
C GLU A 59 19.74 7.88 41.04
N LEU A 60 21.05 7.69 40.82
CA LEU A 60 21.57 7.29 39.51
C LEU A 60 21.01 5.94 39.07
N VAL A 61 20.99 4.96 39.98
CA VAL A 61 20.42 3.64 39.74
C VAL A 61 18.93 3.74 39.38
N TRP A 62 18.17 4.55 40.13
CA TRP A 62 16.75 4.74 39.87
C TRP A 62 16.49 5.44 38.54
N TYR A 63 17.24 6.50 38.24
CA TYR A 63 17.17 7.24 36.99
C TYR A 63 17.45 6.32 35.79
N ARG A 64 18.53 5.53 35.83
CA ARG A 64 18.82 4.54 34.79
C ARG A 64 17.72 3.51 34.63
N TYR A 65 17.16 3.01 35.74
CA TYR A 65 16.06 2.06 35.72
C TYR A 65 14.79 2.62 35.07
N GLN A 66 14.43 3.88 35.37
CA GLN A 66 13.29 4.56 34.73
C GLN A 66 13.49 4.68 33.22
N ASN A 67 14.66 5.14 32.78
CA ASN A 67 14.96 5.26 31.34
C ASN A 67 14.88 3.89 30.62
N LEU A 68 15.32 2.81 31.28
CA LEU A 68 15.21 1.46 30.72
C LEU A 68 13.76 0.96 30.67
N LEU A 69 12.93 1.33 31.65
CA LEU A 69 11.50 1.03 31.61
C LEU A 69 10.81 1.77 30.46
N GLU A 70 11.08 3.06 30.31
CA GLU A 70 10.53 3.88 29.22
C GLU A 70 10.94 3.33 27.85
N ALA A 71 12.25 3.08 27.66
CA ALA A 71 12.76 2.49 26.44
C ALA A 71 12.15 1.11 26.14
N SER A 72 11.95 0.28 27.16
CA SER A 72 11.27 -1.02 27.01
C SER A 72 9.81 -0.87 26.58
N GLN A 73 9.09 0.12 27.11
CA GLN A 73 7.70 0.37 26.72
C GLN A 73 7.60 0.93 25.30
N GLU A 74 8.49 1.85 24.94
CA GLU A 74 8.57 2.40 23.60
C GLU A 74 8.89 1.32 22.57
N TYR A 75 9.85 0.45 22.87
CA TYR A 75 10.19 -0.70 22.02
C TYR A 75 8.98 -1.61 21.77
N GLU A 76 8.21 -1.97 22.81
CA GLU A 76 7.03 -2.82 22.63
C GLU A 76 5.92 -2.11 21.85
N LYS A 77 5.73 -0.79 22.02
CA LYS A 77 4.80 -0.01 21.18
C LYS A 77 5.22 -0.04 19.72
N LEU A 78 6.50 0.22 19.43
CA LEU A 78 7.03 0.19 18.07
C LEU A 78 6.92 -1.19 17.44
N LYS A 79 7.22 -2.24 18.19
CA LYS A 79 7.09 -3.63 17.75
C LYS A 79 5.64 -4.00 17.43
N ASN A 80 4.69 -3.61 18.27
CA ASN A 80 3.27 -3.85 18.02
C ASN A 80 2.77 -3.09 16.79
N ASN A 81 3.21 -1.84 16.61
CA ASN A 81 2.90 -1.07 15.41
C ASN A 81 3.48 -1.73 14.15
N ASN A 82 4.72 -2.19 14.20
CA ASN A 82 5.36 -2.89 13.09
C ASN A 82 4.62 -4.19 12.75
N ASN A 83 4.23 -4.97 13.76
CA ASN A 83 3.43 -6.17 13.55
C ASN A 83 2.07 -5.88 12.90
N SER A 84 1.38 -4.81 13.33
CA SER A 84 0.13 -4.38 12.71
C SER A 84 0.32 -3.94 11.26
N GLN A 85 1.41 -3.24 10.96
CA GLN A 85 1.75 -2.83 9.60
C GLN A 85 2.04 -4.04 8.71
N ASN A 86 2.78 -5.03 9.21
CA ASN A 86 3.08 -6.26 8.46
C ASN A 86 1.79 -7.05 8.15
N GLN A 87 0.87 -7.16 9.10
CA GLN A 87 -0.44 -7.77 8.86
C GLN A 87 -1.24 -7.03 7.77
N GLN A 88 -1.18 -5.70 7.75
CA GLN A 88 -1.82 -4.90 6.71
C GLN A 88 -1.17 -5.12 5.34
N ILE A 89 0.16 -5.21 5.29
CA ILE A 89 0.90 -5.51 4.06
C ILE A 89 0.48 -6.89 3.52
N ASP A 90 0.45 -7.91 4.37
CA ASP A 90 0.04 -9.27 3.97
C ASP A 90 -1.38 -9.29 3.41
N TYR A 91 -2.30 -8.57 4.05
CA TYR A 91 -3.67 -8.40 3.56
C TYR A 91 -3.71 -7.75 2.16
N LEU A 92 -2.94 -6.67 1.96
CA LEU A 92 -2.88 -5.98 0.67
C LEU A 92 -2.26 -6.85 -0.43
N LEU A 93 -1.26 -7.67 -0.10
CA LEU A 93 -0.66 -8.63 -1.02
C LEU A 93 -1.70 -9.68 -1.46
N GLN A 94 -2.46 -10.25 -0.51
CA GLN A 94 -3.52 -11.20 -0.82
C GLN A 94 -4.64 -10.59 -1.68
N ALA A 95 -5.04 -9.34 -1.38
CA ALA A 95 -6.02 -8.61 -2.17
C ALA A 95 -5.52 -8.37 -3.60
N ASN A 96 -4.25 -7.99 -3.77
CA ASN A 96 -3.64 -7.82 -5.09
C ASN A 96 -3.60 -9.11 -5.90
N GLU A 97 -3.27 -10.24 -5.29
CA GLU A 97 -3.29 -11.54 -5.98
C GLU A 97 -4.72 -11.92 -6.42
N THR A 98 -5.72 -11.64 -5.57
CA THR A 98 -7.13 -11.86 -5.92
C THR A 98 -7.58 -10.96 -7.08
N LEU A 99 -7.15 -9.69 -7.09
CA LEU A 99 -7.43 -8.75 -8.17
C LEU A 99 -6.78 -9.21 -9.48
N LYS A 100 -5.52 -9.64 -9.46
CA LYS A 100 -4.84 -10.20 -10.64
C LYS A 100 -5.60 -11.39 -11.22
N ALA A 101 -5.97 -12.35 -10.37
CA ALA A 101 -6.75 -13.51 -10.81
C ALA A 101 -8.10 -13.11 -11.42
N THR A 102 -8.74 -12.07 -10.89
CA THR A 102 -10.00 -11.54 -11.43
C THR A 102 -9.78 -10.87 -12.79
N ILE A 103 -8.71 -10.10 -12.95
CA ILE A 103 -8.33 -9.48 -14.22
C ILE A 103 -8.12 -10.54 -15.30
N GLU A 104 -7.40 -11.63 -14.99
CA GLU A 104 -7.18 -12.72 -15.96
C GLU A 104 -8.49 -13.41 -16.35
N LYS A 105 -9.40 -13.66 -15.41
CA LYS A 105 -10.74 -14.21 -15.72
C LYS A 105 -11.55 -13.28 -16.63
N LEU A 106 -11.50 -11.97 -16.39
CA LEU A 106 -12.20 -10.99 -17.21
C LEU A 106 -11.60 -10.91 -18.62
N ARG A 107 -10.26 -10.96 -18.74
CA ARG A 107 -9.57 -11.01 -20.03
C ARG A 107 -10.00 -12.24 -20.85
N GLU A 108 -10.06 -13.41 -20.23
CA GLU A 108 -10.50 -14.62 -20.93
C GLU A 108 -11.99 -14.55 -21.32
N SER A 109 -12.84 -14.03 -20.42
CA SER A 109 -14.26 -13.84 -20.72
C SER A 109 -14.47 -12.86 -21.90
N LEU A 110 -13.66 -11.80 -21.96
CA LEU A 110 -13.67 -10.85 -23.08
C LEU A 110 -13.25 -11.54 -24.38
N ARG A 111 -12.15 -12.31 -24.36
CA ARG A 111 -11.67 -13.08 -25.52
C ARG A 111 -12.76 -14.00 -26.09
N ILE A 112 -13.46 -14.73 -25.21
CA ILE A 112 -14.57 -15.61 -25.62
C ILE A 112 -15.73 -14.81 -26.23
N ALA A 113 -16.09 -13.66 -25.62
CA ALA A 113 -17.15 -12.82 -26.14
C ALA A 113 -16.80 -12.23 -27.51
N GLU A 114 -15.54 -11.84 -27.74
CA GLU A 114 -15.03 -11.38 -29.03
C GLU A 114 -15.10 -12.49 -30.09
N GLU A 115 -14.69 -13.71 -29.74
CA GLU A 115 -14.76 -14.89 -30.62
C GLU A 115 -16.22 -15.24 -30.99
N GLN A 116 -17.13 -15.21 -30.02
CA GLN A 116 -18.56 -15.40 -30.25
C GLN A 116 -19.14 -14.32 -31.16
N LEU A 117 -18.76 -13.05 -30.95
CA LEU A 117 -19.22 -11.95 -31.79
C LEU A 117 -18.77 -12.15 -33.24
N LEU A 118 -17.51 -12.52 -33.47
CA LEU A 118 -16.98 -12.83 -34.80
C LEU A 118 -17.73 -13.99 -35.48
N SER A 119 -18.17 -14.99 -34.71
CA SER A 119 -18.92 -16.13 -35.24
C SER A 119 -20.38 -15.80 -35.60
N VAL A 120 -20.99 -14.82 -34.93
CA VAL A 120 -22.40 -14.42 -35.11
C VAL A 120 -22.55 -13.30 -36.13
N THR A 121 -21.51 -12.50 -36.34
CA THR A 121 -21.50 -11.52 -37.42
C THR A 121 -21.54 -12.25 -38.76
N LEU A 122 -22.69 -12.19 -39.45
CA LEU A 122 -22.77 -12.50 -40.88
C LEU A 122 -21.61 -11.81 -41.56
N SER A 123 -20.78 -12.57 -42.28
CA SER A 123 -19.72 -11.96 -43.07
C SER A 123 -20.36 -10.90 -43.97
N GLU A 124 -19.66 -9.80 -44.20
CA GLU A 124 -20.16 -8.75 -45.09
C GLU A 124 -20.58 -9.33 -46.45
N ALA A 125 -19.90 -10.39 -46.90
CA ALA A 125 -20.26 -11.17 -48.08
C ALA A 125 -21.61 -11.89 -47.96
N GLU A 126 -21.90 -12.58 -46.85
CA GLU A 126 -23.19 -13.24 -46.60
C GLU A 126 -24.32 -12.22 -46.42
N ALA A 127 -24.07 -11.13 -45.69
CA ALA A 127 -25.04 -10.06 -45.51
C ALA A 127 -25.37 -9.37 -46.85
N ASN A 128 -24.36 -9.12 -47.69
CA ASN A 128 -24.54 -8.61 -49.05
C ASN A 128 -25.23 -9.61 -49.98
N LEU A 129 -24.97 -10.91 -49.83
CA LEU A 129 -25.63 -11.96 -50.61
C LEU A 129 -27.11 -12.08 -50.24
N ILE A 130 -27.43 -12.03 -48.95
CA ILE A 130 -28.82 -12.01 -48.45
C ILE A 130 -29.54 -10.77 -48.96
N ALA A 131 -28.91 -9.58 -48.86
CA ALA A 131 -29.49 -8.35 -49.37
C ALA A 131 -29.73 -8.39 -50.90
N LYS A 132 -28.80 -8.95 -51.69
CA LYS A 132 -28.98 -9.16 -53.13
C LYS A 132 -30.12 -10.12 -53.45
N LYS A 133 -30.23 -11.23 -52.71
CA LYS A 133 -31.32 -12.20 -52.89
C LYS A 133 -32.68 -11.61 -52.53
N LEU A 134 -32.77 -10.84 -51.45
CA LEU A 134 -33.99 -10.14 -51.05
C LEU A 134 -34.37 -9.03 -52.03
N ALA A 135 -33.39 -8.30 -52.59
CA ALA A 135 -33.64 -7.26 -53.60
C ALA A 135 -34.14 -7.83 -54.94
N ALA A 136 -33.82 -9.09 -55.25
CA ALA A 136 -34.28 -9.80 -56.44
C ALA A 136 -35.65 -10.49 -56.26
N SER A 137 -36.23 -10.44 -55.05
CA SER A 137 -37.60 -10.90 -54.80
C SER A 137 -38.62 -9.95 -55.44
N ASP A 138 -39.76 -10.45 -55.90
CA ASP A 138 -40.87 -9.59 -56.38
C ASP A 138 -41.71 -8.99 -55.24
N ASP A 139 -41.52 -9.49 -54.02
CA ASP A 139 -42.16 -8.99 -52.82
C ASP A 139 -41.55 -7.64 -52.37
N GLN A 140 -42.42 -6.63 -52.20
CA GLN A 140 -42.01 -5.27 -51.85
C GLN A 140 -41.46 -5.19 -50.42
N GLU A 141 -42.00 -5.99 -49.49
CA GLU A 141 -41.55 -6.04 -48.10
C GLU A 141 -40.08 -6.54 -48.02
N SER A 142 -39.75 -7.57 -48.81
CA SER A 142 -38.38 -8.08 -48.97
C SER A 142 -37.39 -7.02 -49.46
N LYS A 143 -37.79 -6.13 -50.39
CA LYS A 143 -36.94 -5.04 -50.91
C LYS A 143 -36.67 -3.95 -49.87
N GLU A 144 -37.67 -3.62 -49.05
CA GLU A 144 -37.52 -2.66 -47.96
C GLU A 144 -36.59 -3.19 -46.86
N ILE A 145 -36.73 -4.48 -46.52
CA ILE A 145 -35.83 -5.17 -45.59
C ILE A 145 -34.40 -5.14 -46.13
N ALA A 146 -34.17 -5.48 -47.41
CA ALA A 146 -32.84 -5.44 -48.03
C ALA A 146 -32.19 -4.04 -47.96
N THR A 147 -32.96 -3.00 -48.26
CA THR A 147 -32.50 -1.61 -48.25
C THR A 147 -32.12 -1.15 -46.84
N SER A 148 -32.94 -1.51 -45.85
CA SER A 148 -32.67 -1.27 -44.42
C SER A 148 -31.40 -1.99 -43.96
N LEU A 149 -31.21 -3.25 -44.39
CA LEU A 149 -30.04 -4.06 -44.09
C LEU A 149 -28.76 -3.42 -44.65
N ILE A 150 -28.74 -3.06 -45.93
CA ILE A 150 -27.61 -2.40 -46.61
C ILE A 150 -27.26 -1.08 -45.92
N LYS A 151 -28.26 -0.29 -45.54
CA LYS A 151 -28.06 0.99 -44.85
C LYS A 151 -27.45 0.80 -43.46
N LYS A 152 -27.85 -0.25 -42.72
CA LYS A 152 -27.25 -0.61 -41.43
C LYS A 152 -25.80 -1.11 -41.59
N ILE A 153 -25.52 -1.96 -42.57
CA ILE A 153 -24.16 -2.45 -42.87
C ILE A 153 -23.22 -1.26 -43.15
N LYS A 154 -23.64 -0.33 -44.03
CA LYS A 154 -22.85 0.88 -44.35
C LYS A 154 -22.61 1.81 -43.15
N LYS A 155 -23.49 1.80 -42.14
CA LYS A 155 -23.32 2.59 -40.91
C LYS A 155 -22.40 1.91 -39.89
N LEU A 156 -22.41 0.58 -39.83
CA LEU A 156 -21.55 -0.20 -38.93
C LEU A 156 -20.11 -0.30 -39.45
N HIS A 157 -19.91 -0.18 -40.76
CA HIS A 157 -18.60 -0.03 -41.38
C HIS A 157 -18.05 1.39 -41.15
N ILE A 158 -17.81 1.74 -39.88
CA ILE A 158 -16.91 2.83 -39.53
C ILE A 158 -15.52 2.29 -39.87
N PRO A 159 -14.77 2.91 -40.80
CA PRO A 159 -13.40 2.46 -41.10
C PRO A 159 -12.66 2.39 -39.78
N ASN A 160 -12.12 1.20 -39.48
CA ASN A 160 -11.39 0.92 -38.26
C ASN A 160 -10.43 2.09 -38.03
N PRO A 161 -10.61 2.92 -36.99
CA PRO A 161 -9.67 4.00 -36.75
C PRO A 161 -8.32 3.30 -36.63
N SER A 162 -7.40 3.65 -37.54
CA SER A 162 -6.06 3.07 -37.56
C SER A 162 -5.57 2.97 -36.12
N PRO A 163 -4.95 1.85 -35.72
CA PRO A 163 -4.57 1.64 -34.33
C PRO A 163 -3.88 2.91 -33.90
N LEU A 164 -4.51 3.64 -32.97
CA LEU A 164 -3.90 4.77 -32.34
C LEU A 164 -2.68 4.16 -31.68
N LEU A 165 -1.54 4.28 -32.37
CA LEU A 165 -0.22 4.07 -31.81
C LEU A 165 -0.29 4.75 -30.47
N SER A 166 -0.20 3.91 -29.45
CA SER A 166 -0.13 4.27 -28.05
C SER A 166 0.57 5.60 -27.95
N SER A 167 -0.08 6.57 -27.32
CA SER A 167 0.56 7.77 -26.80
C SER A 167 1.53 7.35 -25.70
N GLU A 168 2.57 6.58 -26.05
CA GLU A 168 3.86 6.71 -25.41
C GLU A 168 4.29 8.13 -25.72
N SER A 169 4.24 8.94 -24.68
CA SER A 169 4.90 10.22 -24.55
C SER A 169 6.24 10.20 -25.31
N LEU A 170 6.24 10.76 -26.52
CA LEU A 170 7.46 11.17 -27.21
C LEU A 170 8.13 12.22 -26.35
N GLU A 171 8.96 11.78 -25.39
CA GLU A 171 9.85 12.64 -24.65
C GLU A 171 10.72 13.37 -25.68
N LYS A 172 10.45 14.66 -25.84
CA LYS A 172 11.25 15.53 -26.70
C LYS A 172 12.66 15.55 -26.15
N CYS A 173 13.66 15.52 -27.03
CA CYS A 173 15.04 15.72 -26.61
C CYS A 173 15.16 17.03 -25.83
N ASN A 174 15.60 17.00 -24.58
CA ASN A 174 15.68 18.20 -23.73
C ASN A 174 16.64 19.27 -24.26
N ALA A 175 17.60 18.92 -25.13
CA ALA A 175 18.55 19.87 -25.71
C ALA A 175 18.00 20.62 -26.92
N CYS A 176 17.16 20.00 -27.76
CA CYS A 176 16.72 20.59 -29.04
C CYS A 176 15.21 20.52 -29.31
N GLY A 177 14.44 19.82 -28.48
CA GLY A 177 12.98 19.70 -28.61
C GLY A 177 12.49 18.75 -29.70
N SER A 178 13.39 18.04 -30.41
CA SER A 178 13.01 17.10 -31.47
C SER A 178 12.24 15.91 -30.90
N THR A 179 11.15 15.54 -31.59
CA THR A 179 10.33 14.36 -31.30
C THR A 179 10.83 13.10 -32.00
N SER A 180 11.85 13.17 -32.85
CA SER A 180 12.37 11.99 -33.56
C SER A 180 13.75 11.59 -33.02
N PRO A 181 13.85 10.51 -32.22
CA PRO A 181 15.12 10.09 -31.60
C PRO A 181 16.19 9.71 -32.64
N ASN A 182 15.78 9.27 -33.84
CA ASN A 182 16.71 8.84 -34.91
C ASN A 182 17.25 9.99 -35.78
N LEU A 183 16.80 11.23 -35.56
CA LEU A 183 17.25 12.42 -36.30
C LEU A 183 17.97 13.44 -35.39
N CYS A 184 18.09 13.16 -34.10
CA CYS A 184 18.72 14.07 -33.15
C CYS A 184 20.26 13.91 -33.17
N ARG A 185 20.98 14.92 -33.62
CA ARG A 185 22.46 14.98 -33.61
C ARG A 185 23.07 15.57 -32.35
N CYS A 186 22.29 15.84 -31.29
CA CYS A 186 22.78 16.50 -30.07
C CYS A 186 23.71 15.64 -29.19
N SER A 187 24.19 14.50 -29.70
CA SER A 187 25.14 13.61 -29.02
C SER A 187 26.47 13.46 -29.77
N GLU A 188 26.72 14.26 -30.82
CA GLU A 188 28.05 14.45 -31.43
C GLU A 188 28.74 15.68 -30.85
#